data_AF-A0A355H2E5-F1
#
_entry.id   AF-A0A355H2E5-F1
#
_cell.length_a   1.000
_cell.length_b   1.000
_cell.length_c   1.000
_cell.angle_alpha   90.00
_cell.angle_beta   90.00
_cell.angle_gamma   90.00
#
_symmetry.space_group_name_H-M   'P 1'
#
loop_
_entity.id
_entity.type
_entity.pdbx_description
1 polymer ?
#
loop_
_entity_poly.entity_id
_entity_poly.type
_entity_poly.pdbx_seq_one_letter_code
_entity_poly.pdbx_strand_id
1 'polypeptide(L)' 'MVSDDPALTIEIHDTGVAFDPLSLAEPDIQSDLTKRKIGGMGVFFIRKMTDKVAYRREGDRNILTMTFLNR' A
#
# COMPACT_ATOMS: atom_id res chain seq x y z
N MET A 1 1.28 22.19 -3.78
CA MET A 1 2.72 22.44 -3.80
C MET A 1 3.40 21.10 -3.94
N VAL A 2 3.94 20.79 -5.11
CA VAL A 2 4.79 19.61 -5.32
C VAL A 2 6.18 20.04 -4.86
N SER A 3 6.74 19.35 -3.86
CA SER A 3 8.12 19.56 -3.44
C SER A 3 9.04 19.07 -4.55
N ASP A 4 10.03 19.88 -4.97
CA ASP A 4 11.05 19.55 -5.99
C ASP A 4 12.07 18.48 -5.54
N ASP A 5 11.86 17.83 -4.40
CA ASP A 5 12.71 16.73 -3.98
C ASP A 5 12.52 15.53 -4.92
N PRO A 6 13.61 14.95 -5.45
CA PRO A 6 13.52 13.79 -6.31
C PRO A 6 12.79 12.66 -5.59
N ALA A 7 11.75 12.12 -6.23
CA ALA A 7 10.94 11.05 -5.67
C ALA A 7 10.58 10.03 -6.75
N LEU A 8 10.57 8.75 -6.39
CA LEU A 8 10.02 7.68 -7.20
C LEU A 8 8.55 7.48 -6.84
N THR A 9 7.66 7.62 -7.83
CA THR A 9 6.24 7.30 -7.66
C THR A 9 5.86 6.10 -8.52
N ILE A 10 5.17 5.14 -7.91
CA ILE A 10 4.67 3.93 -8.55
C ILE A 10 3.14 3.92 -8.39
N GLU A 11 2.42 3.72 -9.48
CA GLU A 11 0.97 3.46 -9.46
C GLU A 11 0.66 2.05 -9.95
N ILE A 12 -0.18 1.33 -9.20
CA ILE A 12 -0.69 0.01 -9.56
C ILE A 12 -2.19 0.14 -9.84
N HIS A 13 -2.61 -0.33 -11.01
CA HIS A 13 -3.98 -0.24 -11.50
C HIS A 13 -4.54 -1.64 -11.74
N ASP A 14 -5.74 -1.91 -11.24
CA ASP A 14 -6.48 -3.13 -11.55
C ASP A 14 -7.99 -2.85 -11.67
N THR A 15 -8.71 -3.70 -12.39
CA THR A 15 -10.17 -3.61 -12.57
C THR A 15 -10.94 -4.59 -11.67
N GLY A 16 -10.31 -5.07 -10.60
CA GLY A 16 -10.95 -5.91 -9.61
C GLY A 16 -12.06 -5.18 -8.86
N VAL A 17 -12.73 -5.94 -7.99
CA VAL A 17 -13.67 -5.40 -7.01
C VAL A 17 -12.98 -4.29 -6.20
N ALA A 18 -13.72 -3.25 -5.83
CA ALA A 18 -13.20 -2.18 -4.99
C ALA A 18 -12.57 -2.77 -3.72
N PHE A 19 -11.28 -2.50 -3.53
CA PHE A 19 -10.50 -3.03 -2.44
C PHE A 19 -9.55 -1.95 -1.97
N ASP A 20 -9.87 -1.31 -0.85
CA ASP A 20 -8.96 -0.37 -0.19
C ASP A 20 -7.94 -1.15 0.65
N PRO A 21 -6.68 -1.30 0.19
CA PRO A 21 -5.69 -2.03 0.96
C PRO A 21 -5.34 -1.27 2.25
N LEU A 22 -5.54 0.05 2.27
CA LEU A 22 -5.22 0.92 3.39
C LEU A 22 -6.29 0.92 4.49
N SER A 23 -7.42 0.23 4.29
CA SER A 23 -8.40 0.00 5.36
C SER A 23 -8.12 -1.28 6.16
N LEU A 24 -7.17 -2.12 5.72
CA LEU A 24 -6.82 -3.34 6.44
C LEU A 24 -6.06 -3.03 7.74
N ALA A 25 -6.43 -3.76 8.80
CA ALA A 25 -5.70 -3.75 10.07
C ALA A 25 -4.27 -4.28 9.90
N GLU A 26 -3.36 -3.83 10.77
CA GLU A 26 -2.00 -4.36 10.78
C GLU A 26 -2.02 -5.87 11.09
N PRO A 27 -1.24 -6.68 10.35
CA PRO A 27 -1.14 -8.10 10.63
C PRO A 27 -0.39 -8.33 11.94
N ASP A 28 -0.68 -9.46 12.59
CA ASP A 28 0.13 -9.93 13.71
C ASP A 28 1.48 -10.46 13.21
N ILE A 29 2.54 -9.72 13.55
CA ILE A 29 3.93 -10.06 13.21
C ILE A 29 4.69 -10.75 14.35
N GLN A 30 4.07 -10.91 15.52
CA GLN A 30 4.70 -11.45 16.73
C GLN A 30 4.42 -12.94 16.93
N SER A 31 3.25 -13.41 16.51
CA SER A 31 2.92 -14.84 16.58
C SER A 31 3.86 -15.70 15.73
N ASP A 32 3.97 -16.97 16.11
CA ASP A 32 4.56 -18.03 15.28
C ASP A 32 3.93 -18.05 13.88
N LEU A 33 4.74 -18.30 12.84
CA LEU A 33 4.29 -18.39 11.46
C LEU A 33 3.08 -19.31 11.28
N THR A 34 3.02 -20.42 12.02
CA THR A 34 1.91 -21.39 11.96
C THR A 34 0.59 -20.85 12.52
N LYS A 35 0.63 -19.77 13.30
CA LYS A 35 -0.53 -19.14 13.98
C LYS A 35 -0.95 -17.83 13.33
N ARG A 36 -0.15 -17.26 12.42
CA ARG A 36 -0.48 -15.99 11.76
C ARG A 36 -1.66 -16.17 10.82
N LYS A 37 -2.58 -15.20 10.84
CA LYS A 37 -3.66 -15.13 9.86
C LYS A 37 -3.08 -14.90 8.46
N ILE A 38 -3.65 -15.57 7.48
CA ILE A 38 -3.34 -15.34 6.07
C ILE A 38 -3.87 -13.95 5.67
N GLY A 39 -3.06 -13.19 4.93
CA GLY A 39 -3.41 -11.86 4.43
C GLY A 39 -2.84 -10.70 5.25
N GLY A 40 -2.87 -9.50 4.68
CA GLY A 40 -2.40 -8.26 5.34
C GLY A 40 -0.89 -8.01 5.29
N MET A 41 -0.06 -9.04 5.13
CA MET A 41 1.41 -8.88 5.07
C MET A 41 1.89 -7.99 3.91
N GLY A 42 1.33 -8.13 2.71
CA GLY A 42 1.71 -7.30 1.56
C GLY A 42 1.45 -5.81 1.82
N VAL A 43 0.27 -5.48 2.35
CA VAL A 43 -0.08 -4.10 2.74
C VAL A 43 0.84 -3.58 3.85
N PHE A 44 1.13 -4.42 4.85
CA PHE A 44 2.06 -4.06 5.91
C PHE A 44 3.43 -3.67 5.35
N PHE A 45 3.98 -4.46 4.42
CA PHE A 45 5.25 -4.13 3.77
C PHE A 45 5.17 -2.82 2.98
N ILE A 46 4.10 -2.61 2.20
CA ILE A 46 3.90 -1.37 1.46
C ILE A 46 3.96 -0.17 2.43
N ARG A 47 3.19 -0.19 3.52
CA ARG A 47 3.18 0.89 4.51
C ARG A 47 4.54 1.13 5.18
N LYS A 48 5.35 0.07 5.37
CA LYS A 48 6.67 0.18 6.01
C LYS A 48 7.76 0.64 5.05
N MET A 49 7.63 0.36 3.76
CA MET A 49 8.65 0.65 2.76
C MET A 49 8.47 2.00 2.08
N THR A 50 7.23 2.47 1.93
CA THR A 50 6.94 3.74 1.24
C THR A 50 6.94 4.92 2.20
N ASP A 51 7.37 6.09 1.74
CA ASP A 51 7.21 7.34 2.50
C ASP A 51 5.76 7.84 2.48
N LYS A 52 5.06 7.65 1.35
CA LYS A 52 3.63 7.95 1.20
C LYS A 52 2.95 6.83 0.44
N VAL A 53 1.75 6.47 0.89
CA VAL A 53 0.87 5.54 0.16
C VAL A 53 -0.55 6.09 0.17
N ALA A 54 -1.23 6.00 -0.97
CA ALA A 54 -2.61 6.42 -1.13
C ALA A 54 -3.37 5.42 -2.00
N TYR A 55 -4.64 5.21 -1.67
CA TYR A 55 -5.57 4.43 -2.48
C TYR A 55 -6.70 5.35 -2.95
N ARG A 56 -7.11 5.16 -4.21
CA ARG A 56 -8.34 5.73 -4.74
C ARG A 56 -9.01 4.75 -5.70
N ARG A 57 -10.32 4.92 -5.84
CA ARG A 57 -11.13 4.22 -6.86
C ARG A 57 -11.54 5.23 -7.91
N GLU A 58 -11.26 4.94 -9.17
CA GLU A 58 -11.72 5.73 -10.32
C GLU A 58 -12.52 4.84 -11.26
N GLY A 59 -13.85 5.03 -11.28
CA GLY A 59 -14.75 4.15 -12.04
C GLY A 59 -14.61 2.68 -11.62
N ASP A 60 -14.22 1.83 -12.56
CA ASP A 60 -14.00 0.41 -12.35
C ASP A 60 -12.53 0.05 -12.01
N ARG A 61 -11.68 1.04 -11.68
CA ARG A 61 -10.26 0.81 -11.38
C ARG A 61 -9.85 1.15 -9.95
N ASN A 62 -9.15 0.22 -9.31
CA ASN A 62 -8.40 0.44 -8.08
C ASN A 62 -7.07 1.07 -8.47
N ILE A 63 -6.66 2.13 -7.79
CA ILE A 63 -5.39 2.79 -8.01
C ILE A 63 -4.67 2.93 -6.68
N LEU A 64 -3.55 2.22 -6.53
CA LEU A 64 -2.65 2.33 -5.39
C LEU A 64 -1.42 3.12 -5.81
N THR A 65 -1.19 4.26 -5.17
CA THR A 65 -0.04 5.13 -5.41
C THR A 65 0.94 5.00 -4.24
N MET A 66 2.20 4.74 -4.56
CA MET A 66 3.31 4.64 -3.61
C MET A 66 4.38 5.65 -3.98
N THR A 67 4.85 6.45 -3.02
CA THR A 67 5.92 7.43 -3.23
C THR A 67 7.08 7.14 -2.28
N PHE A 68 8.29 7.12 -2.85
CA PHE A 68 9.57 7.00 -2.17
C PHE A 68 10.36 8.29 -2.40
N LEU A 69 10.74 8.98 -1.33
CA LEU A 69 11.55 10.18 -1.37
C LEU A 69 13.02 9.79 -1.46
N ASN A 70 13.77 10.44 -2.35
CA ASN A 70 15.22 10.25 -2.44
C ASN A 70 15.88 10.96 -1.25
N ARG A 71 16.43 10.20 -0.31
CA ARG A 71 17.09 10.69 0.91
C ARG A 71 18.59 10.51 0.84
#